data_AF-A0A321LE18-F1
#
_entry.id   AF-A0A321LE18-F1
#
_cell.length_a   1.000
_cell.length_b   1.000
_cell.length_c   1.000
_cell.angle_alpha   90.00
_cell.angle_beta   90.00
_cell.angle_gamma   90.00
#
_symmetry.space_group_name_H-M   'P 1'
#
loop_
_entity.id
_entity.type
_entity.pdbx_description
1 polymer ?
#
loop_
_entity_poly.entity_id
_entity_poly.type
_entity_poly.pdbx_seq_one_letter_code
_entity_poly.pdbx_strand_id
1 'polypeptide(L)'
;MADNLAADYSDRAIHSESIQPFPIARRVFAVIVAWLAPGAGHLVLGRYWRGLIFLAVIAGSFCFGLYLHGKLFWPEAADPPSMFHYDLITVLWSFAQVGSGLCYGLAYALGIGVTPHPEATTFDYGNTFMFLAGLLNYLVVHDAFDIAQGRKR
;
A
#
# COMPACT_ATOMS: atom_id res chain seq x y z
N MET A 1 17.60 -47.17 -12.09
CA MET A 1 17.49 -45.79 -12.63
C MET A 1 16.33 -45.03 -12.00
N ALA A 2 15.13 -45.62 -11.81
CA ALA A 2 14.00 -44.98 -11.12
C ALA A 2 14.23 -44.71 -9.62
N ASP A 3 14.90 -45.61 -8.89
CA ASP A 3 15.23 -45.43 -7.46
C ASP A 3 16.11 -44.20 -7.19
N ASN A 4 17.05 -43.90 -8.09
CA ASN A 4 17.94 -42.75 -7.95
C ASN A 4 17.20 -41.43 -8.19
N LEU A 5 16.17 -41.45 -9.04
CA LEU A 5 15.29 -40.29 -9.25
C LEU A 5 14.40 -40.07 -8.01
N ALA A 6 13.78 -41.11 -7.48
CA ALA A 6 12.96 -41.00 -6.26
C ALA A 6 13.79 -40.53 -5.05
N ALA A 7 15.02 -41.02 -4.91
CA ALA A 7 15.97 -40.58 -3.90
C ALA A 7 16.36 -39.11 -4.08
N ASP A 8 16.75 -38.68 -5.29
CA ASP A 8 17.08 -37.27 -5.61
C ASP A 8 15.87 -36.33 -5.41
N TYR A 9 14.64 -36.79 -5.68
CA TYR A 9 13.43 -36.04 -5.36
C TYR A 9 13.17 -35.95 -3.85
N SER A 10 13.36 -37.03 -3.10
CA SER A 10 13.20 -37.02 -1.64
C SER A 10 14.23 -36.12 -0.94
N ASP A 11 15.48 -36.12 -1.40
CA ASP A 11 16.55 -35.28 -0.85
C ASP A 11 16.30 -33.79 -1.12
N ARG A 12 15.82 -33.45 -2.33
CA ARG A 12 15.44 -32.07 -2.68
C ARG A 12 14.19 -31.58 -1.95
N ALA A 13 13.23 -32.47 -1.67
CA ALA A 13 12.03 -32.13 -0.92
C ALA A 13 12.34 -31.85 0.57
N ILE A 14 13.28 -32.60 1.14
CA ILE A 14 13.72 -32.46 2.55
C ILE A 14 14.63 -31.23 2.74
N HIS A 15 15.40 -30.83 1.71
CA HIS A 15 16.23 -29.62 1.71
C HIS A 15 15.53 -28.36 1.20
N SER A 16 14.19 -28.31 1.15
CA SER A 16 13.50 -27.03 1.04
C SER A 16 13.84 -26.20 2.28
N GLU A 17 14.85 -25.35 2.16
CA GLU A 17 15.34 -24.43 3.17
C GLU A 17 14.13 -23.63 3.69
N SER A 18 13.52 -24.10 4.78
CA SER A 18 12.33 -23.48 5.34
C SER A 18 12.72 -22.07 5.74
N ILE A 19 12.24 -21.08 4.98
CA ILE A 19 12.55 -19.68 5.25
C ILE A 19 11.96 -19.37 6.62
N GLN A 20 12.83 -19.33 7.62
CA GLN A 20 12.41 -19.13 9.00
C GLN A 20 11.76 -17.75 9.10
N PRO A 21 10.52 -17.67 9.56
CA PRO A 21 9.79 -16.43 9.54
C PRO A 21 10.36 -15.50 10.62
N PHE A 22 10.42 -14.19 10.37
CA PHE A 22 11.08 -13.24 11.28
C PHE A 22 10.43 -13.23 12.68
N PRO A 23 11.08 -12.73 13.73
CA PRO A 23 10.44 -12.53 15.04
C PRO A 23 9.17 -11.67 14.92
N ILE A 24 8.12 -11.98 15.69
CA ILE A 24 6.81 -11.31 15.61
C ILE A 24 6.95 -9.78 15.70
N ALA A 25 7.76 -9.28 16.63
CA ALA A 25 8.02 -7.85 16.79
C ALA A 25 8.54 -7.19 15.49
N ARG A 26 9.46 -7.86 14.80
CA ARG A 26 10.01 -7.37 13.52
C ARG A 26 8.96 -7.41 12.40
N ARG A 27 8.05 -8.40 12.40
CA ARG A 27 6.94 -8.47 11.43
C ARG A 27 5.98 -7.32 11.60
N VAL A 28 5.50 -7.10 12.84
CA VAL A 28 4.58 -6.02 13.17
C VAL A 28 5.20 -4.67 12.84
N PHE A 29 6.46 -4.46 13.21
CA PHE A 29 7.18 -3.23 12.89
C PHE A 29 7.31 -3.03 11.37
N ALA A 30 7.68 -4.06 10.61
CA ALA A 30 7.77 -3.96 9.16
C ALA A 30 6.43 -3.61 8.49
N VAL A 31 5.31 -4.16 8.98
CA VAL A 31 3.95 -3.86 8.49
C VAL A 31 3.54 -2.43 8.79
N ILE A 32 3.74 -1.97 10.04
CA ILE A 32 3.42 -0.60 10.44
C ILE A 32 4.24 0.40 9.62
N VAL A 33 5.54 0.15 9.48
CA VAL A 33 6.44 1.02 8.72
C VAL A 33 6.12 0.98 7.23
N ALA A 34 5.76 -0.17 6.66
CA ALA A 34 5.31 -0.28 5.28
C ALA A 34 4.04 0.54 5.02
N TRP A 35 3.10 0.53 5.97
CA TRP A 35 1.86 1.29 5.83
C TRP A 35 2.11 2.79 5.96
N LEU A 36 2.92 3.19 6.95
CA LEU A 36 3.18 4.60 7.24
C LEU A 36 3.99 5.27 6.14
N ALA A 37 5.08 4.65 5.68
CA ALA A 37 5.89 5.18 4.60
C ALA A 37 5.99 4.14 3.47
N PRO A 38 5.46 4.42 2.27
CA PRO A 38 5.47 3.46 1.18
C PRO A 38 6.90 2.97 0.89
N GLY A 39 7.08 1.66 0.89
CA GLY A 39 8.37 1.00 0.67
C GLY A 39 9.32 0.93 1.88
N ALA A 40 9.03 1.61 3.00
CA ALA A 40 9.93 1.61 4.17
C ALA A 40 9.98 0.25 4.89
N GLY A 41 8.91 -0.54 4.88
CA GLY A 41 8.92 -1.90 5.45
C GLY A 41 9.87 -2.85 4.71
N HIS A 42 10.05 -2.68 3.40
CA HIS A 42 11.03 -3.43 2.62
C HIS A 42 12.46 -3.02 2.95
N LEU A 43 12.71 -1.77 3.33
CA LEU A 43 14.01 -1.32 3.83
C LEU A 43 14.36 -2.03 5.15
N VAL A 44 13.39 -2.14 6.07
CA VAL A 44 13.53 -2.87 7.35
C VAL A 44 13.82 -4.37 7.14
N LEU A 45 13.29 -4.95 6.07
CA LEU A 45 13.51 -6.33 5.66
C LEU A 45 14.79 -6.53 4.82
N GLY A 46 15.58 -5.47 4.59
CA GLY A 46 16.85 -5.51 3.85
C GLY A 46 16.72 -5.50 2.33
N ARG A 47 15.53 -5.18 1.78
CA ARG A 47 15.23 -5.18 0.34
C ARG A 47 15.12 -3.77 -0.21
N TYR A 48 16.25 -3.08 -0.22
CA TYR A 48 16.36 -1.67 -0.58
C TYR A 48 15.77 -1.31 -1.95
N TRP A 49 16.04 -2.11 -2.98
CA TRP A 49 15.53 -1.84 -4.33
C TRP A 49 14.02 -1.90 -4.44
N ARG A 50 13.39 -2.91 -3.82
CA ARG A 50 11.92 -3.02 -3.80
C ARG A 50 11.31 -1.85 -3.05
N GLY A 51 11.87 -1.51 -1.89
CA GLY A 51 11.44 -0.36 -1.11
C GLY A 51 11.52 0.95 -1.89
N LEU A 52 12.63 1.20 -2.57
CA LEU A 52 12.84 2.43 -3.35
C LEU A 52 11.86 2.53 -4.54
N ILE A 53 11.63 1.43 -5.25
CA ILE A 53 10.66 1.39 -6.37
C ILE A 53 9.24 1.68 -5.85
N PHE A 54 8.82 1.04 -4.76
CA PHE A 54 7.50 1.28 -4.17
C PHE A 54 7.34 2.70 -3.66
N LEU A 55 8.36 3.25 -3.00
CA LEU A 55 8.38 4.64 -2.57
C LEU A 55 8.21 5.58 -3.77
N ALA A 56 9.02 5.38 -4.83
CA ALA A 56 8.99 6.23 -6.02
C ALA A 56 7.63 6.16 -6.74
N VAL A 57 7.07 4.96 -6.92
CA VAL A 57 5.79 4.78 -7.62
C VAL A 57 4.63 5.32 -6.80
N ILE A 58 4.54 5.02 -5.50
CA ILE A 58 3.41 5.42 -4.67
C ILE A 58 3.48 6.92 -4.38
N ALA A 59 4.61 7.42 -3.89
CA ALA A 59 4.76 8.84 -3.60
C ALA A 59 4.68 9.67 -4.89
N GLY A 60 5.30 9.19 -5.99
CA GLY A 60 5.20 9.82 -7.29
C GLY A 60 3.77 9.89 -7.82
N SER A 61 3.01 8.78 -7.74
CA SER A 61 1.60 8.76 -8.16
C SER A 61 0.75 9.69 -7.30
N PHE A 62 0.96 9.71 -5.99
CA PHE A 62 0.21 10.59 -5.09
C PHE A 62 0.50 12.06 -5.36
N CYS A 63 1.78 12.44 -5.46
CA CYS A 63 2.19 13.80 -5.81
C CYS A 63 1.70 14.22 -7.20
N PHE A 64 1.72 13.30 -8.17
CA PHE A 64 1.17 13.54 -9.50
C PHE A 64 -0.35 13.73 -9.45
N GLY A 65 -1.05 12.96 -8.63
CA GLY A 65 -2.49 13.14 -8.39
C GLY A 65 -2.82 14.52 -7.82
N LEU A 66 -2.06 14.98 -6.83
CA LEU A 66 -2.18 16.34 -6.29
C LEU A 66 -1.88 17.41 -7.34
N TYR A 67 -0.84 17.21 -8.16
CA TYR A 67 -0.50 18.11 -9.27
C TYR A 67 -1.63 18.22 -10.29
N LEU A 68 -2.38 17.14 -10.50
CA LEU A 68 -3.56 17.09 -11.37
C LEU A 68 -4.85 17.58 -10.70
N HIS A 69 -4.76 18.28 -9.58
CA HIS A 69 -5.89 18.81 -8.81
C HIS A 69 -6.76 17.74 -8.13
N GLY A 70 -6.21 16.56 -7.85
CA GLY A 70 -6.89 15.55 -7.04
C GLY A 70 -7.23 16.09 -5.65
N LYS A 71 -8.39 15.71 -5.12
CA LYS A 71 -8.86 16.10 -3.79
C LYS A 71 -8.67 15.00 -2.75
N LEU A 72 -8.34 15.43 -1.54
CA LEU A 72 -8.44 14.60 -0.35
C LEU A 72 -9.92 14.41 -0.02
N PHE A 73 -10.30 13.16 0.23
CA PHE A 73 -11.66 12.80 0.62
C PHE A 73 -11.65 12.49 2.12
N TRP A 74 -12.62 13.06 2.83
CA TRP A 74 -12.91 12.76 4.22
C TRP A 74 -14.33 12.22 4.32
N PRO A 75 -14.65 11.28 5.23
CA PRO A 75 -16.01 10.79 5.40
C PRO A 75 -17.01 11.93 5.66
N GLU A 76 -17.97 12.09 4.76
CA GLU A 76 -19.03 13.10 4.83
C GLU A 76 -20.38 12.46 5.14
N ALA A 77 -21.28 13.22 5.77
CA ALA A 77 -22.65 12.77 6.02
C ALA A 77 -23.42 12.60 4.70
N ALA A 78 -24.30 11.61 4.63
CA ALA A 78 -25.10 11.37 3.44
C ALA A 78 -26.16 12.47 3.24
N ASP A 79 -26.18 13.06 2.05
CA ASP A 79 -27.23 13.96 1.59
C ASP A 79 -27.72 13.52 0.19
N PRO A 80 -28.95 12.96 0.04
CA PRO A 80 -29.99 12.78 1.08
C PRO A 80 -29.62 11.75 2.16
N PRO A 81 -30.29 11.77 3.33
CA PRO A 81 -30.02 10.83 4.42
C PRO A 81 -30.18 9.37 3.96
N SER A 82 -29.07 8.62 3.98
CA SER A 82 -29.04 7.19 3.66
C SER A 82 -29.16 6.35 4.94
N MET A 83 -29.44 5.05 4.78
CA MET A 83 -29.47 4.09 5.90
C MET A 83 -28.17 4.10 6.75
N PHE A 84 -27.05 4.46 6.14
CA PHE A 84 -25.72 4.39 6.75
C PHE A 84 -25.23 5.72 7.34
N HIS A 85 -26.05 6.79 7.31
CA HIS A 85 -25.75 8.16 7.79
C HIS A 85 -24.59 8.88 7.09
N TYR A 86 -23.62 8.15 6.51
CA TYR A 86 -22.49 8.65 5.75
C TYR A 86 -22.64 8.32 4.26
N ASP A 87 -22.04 9.15 3.41
CA ASP A 87 -21.95 8.86 1.99
C ASP A 87 -20.94 7.73 1.75
N LEU A 88 -21.45 6.57 1.33
CA LEU A 88 -20.66 5.35 1.19
C LEU A 88 -19.52 5.53 0.17
N ILE A 89 -19.75 6.24 -0.93
CA ILE A 89 -18.71 6.40 -1.95
C ILE A 89 -17.56 7.28 -1.42
N THR A 90 -17.89 8.34 -0.70
CA THR A 90 -16.90 9.21 -0.05
C THR A 90 -16.12 8.47 1.02
N VAL A 91 -16.76 7.58 1.80
CA VAL A 91 -16.05 6.70 2.75
C VAL A 91 -15.07 5.79 2.03
N LEU A 92 -15.46 5.17 0.93
CA LEU A 92 -14.59 4.28 0.15
C LEU A 92 -13.41 5.03 -0.47
N TRP A 93 -13.65 6.22 -1.02
CA TRP A 93 -12.60 7.09 -1.55
C TRP A 93 -11.62 7.56 -0.47
N SER A 94 -12.14 7.87 0.73
CA SER A 94 -11.31 8.22 1.90
C SER A 94 -10.43 7.04 2.31
N PHE A 95 -11.02 5.84 2.39
CA PHE A 95 -10.30 4.61 2.73
C PHE A 95 -9.18 4.30 1.74
N ALA A 96 -9.46 4.43 0.43
CA ALA A 96 -8.44 4.25 -0.59
C ALA A 96 -7.25 5.20 -0.38
N GLN A 97 -7.49 6.47 -0.05
CA GLN A 97 -6.42 7.46 0.14
C GLN A 97 -5.65 7.32 1.44
N VAL A 98 -6.32 6.95 2.54
CA VAL A 98 -5.68 6.64 3.83
C VAL A 98 -4.64 5.53 3.68
N GLY A 99 -4.83 4.63 2.70
CA GLY A 99 -3.83 3.67 2.29
C GLY A 99 -2.46 4.26 1.95
N SER A 100 -2.40 5.50 1.45
CA SER A 100 -1.14 6.21 1.11
C SER A 100 -0.31 6.60 2.34
N GLY A 101 -0.83 6.37 3.55
CA GLY A 101 -0.14 6.58 4.81
C GLY A 101 0.27 8.04 5.01
N LEU A 102 1.57 8.26 5.19
CA LEU A 102 2.14 9.57 5.49
C LEU A 102 1.95 10.58 4.36
N CYS A 103 1.85 10.15 3.09
CA CYS A 103 1.54 11.06 1.98
C CYS A 103 0.17 11.75 2.18
N TYR A 104 -0.86 10.97 2.56
CA TYR A 104 -2.20 11.48 2.85
C TYR A 104 -2.20 12.39 4.08
N GLY A 105 -1.57 11.94 5.17
CA GLY A 105 -1.48 12.71 6.41
C GLY A 105 -0.75 14.05 6.24
N LEU A 106 0.38 14.06 5.50
CA LEU A 106 1.11 15.29 5.20
C LEU A 106 0.33 16.24 4.30
N ALA A 107 -0.31 15.73 3.24
CA ALA A 107 -1.11 16.58 2.37
C ALA A 107 -2.26 17.24 3.14
N TYR A 108 -2.94 16.48 4.01
CA TYR A 108 -3.99 17.00 4.87
C TYR A 108 -3.47 18.04 5.87
N ALA A 109 -2.32 17.77 6.52
CA ALA A 109 -1.70 18.69 7.48
C ALA A 109 -1.21 20.00 6.83
N LEU A 110 -0.77 19.94 5.57
CA LEU A 110 -0.34 21.10 4.79
C LEU A 110 -1.51 21.81 4.08
N GLY A 111 -2.72 21.26 4.14
CA GLY A 111 -3.90 21.81 3.45
C GLY A 111 -3.86 21.68 1.93
N ILE A 112 -3.03 20.78 1.38
CA ILE A 112 -2.86 20.61 -0.08
C ILE A 112 -3.91 19.61 -0.58
N GLY A 113 -4.68 20.00 -1.60
CA GLY A 113 -5.73 19.14 -2.16
C GLY A 113 -6.99 19.04 -1.29
N VAL A 114 -7.17 19.92 -0.30
CA VAL A 114 -8.41 19.97 0.50
C VAL A 114 -9.52 20.72 -0.24
N THR A 115 -9.16 21.71 -1.06
CA THR A 115 -10.12 22.45 -1.89
C THR A 115 -10.38 21.69 -3.20
N PRO A 116 -11.65 21.36 -3.51
CA PRO A 116 -11.99 20.68 -4.76
C PRO A 116 -11.92 21.66 -5.94
N HIS A 117 -11.41 21.19 -7.08
CA HIS A 117 -11.33 21.92 -8.34
C HIS A 117 -11.99 21.13 -9.48
N PRO A 118 -13.31 20.82 -9.40
CA PRO A 118 -14.01 20.03 -10.40
C PRO A 118 -14.07 20.70 -11.79
N GLU A 119 -13.79 22.01 -11.87
CA GLU A 119 -13.62 22.75 -13.11
C GLU A 119 -12.38 22.34 -13.93
N ALA A 120 -11.38 21.73 -13.28
CA ALA A 120 -10.19 21.27 -13.96
C ALA A 120 -10.45 19.93 -14.67
N THR A 121 -10.16 19.85 -15.97
CA THR A 121 -10.30 18.60 -16.74
C THR A 121 -9.43 17.46 -16.19
N THR A 122 -8.39 17.80 -15.42
CA THR A 122 -7.48 16.82 -14.80
C THR A 122 -8.00 16.26 -13.47
N PHE A 123 -9.05 16.85 -12.90
CA PHE A 123 -9.52 16.56 -11.54
C PHE A 123 -9.81 15.08 -11.29
N ASP A 124 -10.59 14.45 -12.18
CA ASP A 124 -10.94 13.03 -12.06
C ASP A 124 -9.74 12.10 -12.20
N TYR A 125 -8.79 12.47 -13.08
CA TYR A 125 -7.52 11.76 -13.22
C TYR A 125 -6.66 11.90 -11.97
N GLY A 126 -6.60 13.10 -11.38
CA GLY A 126 -5.87 13.36 -10.14
C GLY A 126 -6.37 12.49 -8.99
N ASN A 127 -7.69 12.45 -8.78
CA ASN A 127 -8.34 11.56 -7.80
C ASN A 127 -7.96 10.09 -8.04
N THR A 128 -8.02 9.65 -9.30
CA THR A 128 -7.68 8.27 -9.67
C THR A 128 -6.24 7.91 -9.31
N PHE A 129 -5.28 8.79 -9.58
CA PHE A 129 -3.87 8.57 -9.19
C PHE A 129 -3.68 8.50 -7.66
N MET A 130 -4.38 9.35 -6.90
CA MET A 130 -4.33 9.31 -5.43
C MET A 130 -4.96 8.04 -4.87
N PHE A 131 -6.07 7.56 -5.44
CA PHE A 131 -6.67 6.28 -5.07
C PHE A 131 -5.74 5.11 -5.39
N LEU A 132 -5.15 5.11 -6.59
CA LEU A 132 -4.19 4.08 -7.00
C LEU A 132 -2.98 4.03 -6.06
N ALA A 133 -2.44 5.18 -5.68
CA ALA A 133 -1.31 5.26 -4.75
C ALA A 133 -1.60 4.54 -3.42
N GLY A 134 -2.76 4.81 -2.81
CA GLY A 134 -3.10 4.20 -1.54
C GLY A 134 -3.49 2.72 -1.64
N LEU A 135 -4.21 2.32 -2.70
CA LEU A 135 -4.52 0.91 -2.96
C LEU A 135 -3.25 0.08 -3.24
N LEU A 136 -2.30 0.64 -4.00
CA LEU A 136 -1.00 0.01 -4.23
C LEU A 136 -0.22 -0.13 -2.92
N ASN A 137 -0.27 0.86 -2.02
CA ASN A 137 0.41 0.75 -0.73
C ASN A 137 -0.17 -0.38 0.13
N TYR A 138 -1.49 -0.62 0.10
CA TYR A 138 -2.06 -1.80 0.76
C TYR A 138 -1.50 -3.13 0.22
N LEU A 139 -1.30 -3.23 -1.09
CA LEU A 139 -0.66 -4.41 -1.70
C LEU A 139 0.81 -4.53 -1.28
N VAL A 140 1.54 -3.42 -1.18
CA VAL A 140 2.92 -3.39 -0.71
C VAL A 140 3.03 -3.79 0.76
N VAL A 141 2.09 -3.36 1.60
CA VAL A 141 2.00 -3.80 3.00
C VAL A 141 1.75 -5.31 3.08
N HIS A 142 0.83 -5.84 2.27
CA HIS A 142 0.58 -7.27 2.17
C HIS A 142 1.81 -8.03 1.65
N ASP A 143 2.54 -7.46 0.68
CA ASP A 143 3.80 -8.00 0.20
C ASP A 143 4.84 -8.08 1.32
N ALA A 144 5.05 -7.00 2.06
CA ALA A 144 5.97 -6.95 3.20
C ALA A 144 5.59 -7.98 4.29
N PHE A 145 4.31 -8.16 4.57
CA PHE A 145 3.83 -9.16 5.52
C PHE A 145 4.18 -10.58 5.11
N ASP A 146 3.88 -10.96 3.87
CA ASP A 146 4.18 -12.29 3.35
C ASP A 146 5.70 -12.54 3.28
N ILE A 147 6.51 -11.52 2.99
CA ILE A 147 7.97 -11.58 3.10
C ILE A 147 8.38 -11.85 4.55
N ALA A 148 7.80 -11.13 5.50
CA ALA A 148 8.08 -11.27 6.91
C ALA A 148 7.68 -12.65 7.47
N GLN A 149 6.67 -13.28 6.85
CA GLN A 149 6.21 -14.65 7.10
C GLN A 149 7.10 -15.73 6.45
N GLY A 150 8.17 -15.35 5.73
CA GLY A 150 9.03 -16.31 5.04
C GLY A 150 8.36 -16.98 3.84
N ARG A 151 7.17 -16.53 3.43
CA ARG A 151 6.45 -17.11 2.28
C ARG A 151 7.08 -16.72 0.95
N LYS A 152 7.90 -15.66 0.92
CA LYS A 152 8.51 -15.13 -0.31
C LYS A 152 9.84 -14.38 -0.09
N ARG A 153 10.75 -14.56 -1.05
CA ARG A 153 12.04 -13.87 -1.17
C ARG A 153 11.92 -12.49 -1.82
#